data_AF-A0A3A5MQK9-F1
#
_entry.id   AF-A0A3A5MQK9-F1
#
_cell.length_a   1.000
_cell.length_b   1.000
_cell.length_c   1.000
_cell.angle_alpha   90.00
_cell.angle_beta   90.00
_cell.angle_gamma   90.00
#
_symmetry.space_group_name_H-M   'P 1'
#
loop_
_entity.id
_entity.type
_entity.pdbx_description
1 polymer ?
#
loop_
_entity_poly.entity_id
_entity_poly.type
_entity_poly.pdbx_seq_one_letter_code
_entity_poly.pdbx_strand_id
1 'polypeptide(L)'
;MILMDVILDMRSVSLLDFDSVLPCEGVHHERGLSGHDPAESGGFMVISPCCGPKVIQCSPRVAAMQSSGVLYCGVCEREHLTSEYRFIPLDNT
;
A
#
# COMPACT_ATOMS: atom_id res chain seq x y z
N MET A 1 26.62 30.39 10.54
CA MET A 1 26.64 29.02 9.97
C MET A 1 26.45 28.08 11.14
N ILE A 2 25.37 27.34 11.35
CA ILE A 2 24.46 26.65 10.44
C ILE A 2 23.05 26.70 11.08
N LEU A 3 22.22 27.64 10.66
CA LEU A 3 20.76 27.64 10.95
C LEU A 3 19.96 27.46 9.64
N MET A 4 20.65 27.45 8.50
CA MET A 4 20.07 27.32 7.16
C MET A 4 19.84 25.86 6.74
N ASP A 5 20.39 24.87 7.44
CA ASP A 5 20.19 23.45 7.09
C ASP A 5 18.89 22.85 7.66
N VAL A 6 18.23 23.51 8.62
CA VAL A 6 16.94 23.04 9.19
C VAL A 6 15.74 23.77 8.59
N ILE A 7 15.99 24.92 7.92
CA ILE A 7 15.02 25.57 7.04
C ILE A 7 15.18 24.98 5.63
N LEU A 8 15.29 23.65 5.53
CA LEU A 8 14.90 22.91 4.33
C LEU A 8 13.37 22.95 4.26
N ASP A 9 12.93 24.17 3.96
CA ASP A 9 11.88 24.50 3.05
C ASP A 9 10.63 23.60 3.14
N MET A 10 9.76 23.90 4.09
CA MET A 10 8.37 23.45 4.04
C MET A 10 7.66 23.86 2.73
N ARG A 11 8.23 24.80 1.94
CA ARG A 11 7.77 25.09 0.58
C ARG A 11 8.27 24.09 -0.46
N SER A 12 9.39 23.41 -0.21
CA SER A 12 9.88 22.31 -1.06
C SER A 12 9.03 21.04 -0.88
N VAL A 13 8.48 20.83 0.32
CA VAL A 13 7.51 19.74 0.59
C VAL A 13 6.19 19.95 -0.15
N SER A 14 5.79 21.21 -0.40
CA SER A 14 4.60 21.54 -1.20
C SER A 14 4.84 21.49 -2.72
N LEU A 15 6.08 21.31 -3.16
CA LEU A 15 6.44 21.00 -4.56
C LEU A 15 6.52 19.50 -4.83
N LEU A 16 6.47 18.68 -3.78
CA LEU A 16 6.28 17.25 -3.91
C LEU A 16 4.78 17.02 -4.11
N ASP A 17 4.41 16.56 -5.30
CA ASP A 17 3.05 16.17 -5.67
C ASP A 17 2.71 14.88 -4.92
N PHE A 18 2.45 15.01 -3.61
CA PHE A 18 1.91 13.93 -2.82
C PHE A 18 0.45 13.79 -3.24
N ASP A 19 0.19 12.88 -4.17
CA ASP A 19 -1.17 12.42 -4.44
C ASP A 19 -1.82 12.06 -3.10
N SER A 20 -2.77 12.88 -2.66
CA SER A 20 -3.52 12.66 -1.42
C SER A 20 -4.41 11.42 -1.52
N VAL A 21 -4.63 10.94 -2.74
CA VAL A 21 -5.39 9.74 -3.04
C VAL A 21 -4.47 8.75 -3.78
N LEU A 22 -3.87 7.85 -3.02
CA LEU A 22 -3.09 6.75 -3.58
C LEU A 22 -4.07 5.71 -4.16
N PRO A 23 -3.97 5.32 -5.43
CA PRO A 23 -4.85 4.29 -5.99
C PRO A 23 -4.58 2.93 -5.35
N CYS A 24 -5.61 2.08 -5.25
CA CYS A 24 -5.40 0.67 -4.91
C CYS A 24 -4.57 0.00 -6.01
N GLU A 25 -3.38 -0.47 -5.68
CA GLU A 25 -2.50 -1.12 -6.65
C GLU A 25 -3.03 -2.51 -7.05
N GLY A 26 -2.92 -2.80 -8.35
CA GLY A 26 -3.49 -4.00 -8.94
C GLY A 26 -4.86 -3.80 -9.59
N VAL A 27 -5.26 -2.58 -9.93
CA VAL A 27 -6.43 -2.27 -10.78
C VAL A 27 -6.48 -3.01 -12.13
N HIS A 28 -5.40 -3.67 -12.56
CA HIS A 28 -5.27 -4.31 -13.86
C HIS A 28 -5.91 -5.70 -13.99
N HIS A 29 -6.70 -6.16 -13.02
CA HIS A 29 -7.54 -7.35 -13.24
C HIS A 29 -8.91 -6.92 -13.79
N GLU A 30 -9.05 -6.89 -15.11
CA GLU A 30 -10.30 -6.62 -15.86
C GLU A 30 -11.50 -7.51 -15.46
N ARG A 31 -11.29 -8.48 -14.56
CA ARG A 31 -12.26 -9.48 -14.12
C ARG A 31 -12.72 -9.32 -12.67
N GLY A 32 -12.31 -8.26 -11.96
CA GLY A 32 -12.73 -8.05 -10.57
C GLY A 32 -12.35 -9.21 -9.63
N LEU A 33 -11.29 -9.95 -9.98
CA LEU A 33 -10.90 -11.23 -9.36
C LEU A 33 -10.52 -11.12 -7.88
N SER A 34 -10.49 -9.91 -7.31
CA SER A 34 -10.22 -9.65 -5.90
C SER A 34 -11.40 -9.02 -5.15
N GLY A 35 -12.58 -8.91 -5.76
CA GLY A 35 -13.81 -8.46 -5.09
C GLY A 35 -13.79 -7.01 -4.59
N HIS A 36 -13.04 -6.12 -5.27
CA HIS A 36 -13.03 -4.68 -4.97
C HIS A 36 -13.32 -3.86 -6.22
N ASP A 37 -13.72 -2.60 -6.01
CA ASP A 37 -13.84 -1.63 -7.10
C ASP A 37 -12.43 -1.19 -7.54
N PRO A 38 -12.07 -1.28 -8.84
CA PRO A 38 -10.80 -0.74 -9.33
C PRO A 38 -10.65 0.76 -9.13
N ALA A 39 -11.74 1.52 -8.99
CA ALA A 39 -11.71 2.94 -8.69
C ALA A 39 -11.58 3.24 -7.18
N GLU A 40 -11.54 2.20 -6.32
CA GLU A 40 -11.44 2.40 -4.88
C GLU A 40 -10.06 2.93 -4.47
N SER A 41 -10.07 3.96 -3.64
CA SER A 41 -8.86 4.53 -3.07
C SER A 41 -8.13 3.51 -2.21
N GLY A 42 -6.80 3.54 -2.29
CA GLY A 42 -5.91 2.86 -1.38
C GLY A 42 -6.12 3.34 0.05
N GLY A 43 -6.19 2.41 1.00
CA GLY A 43 -6.36 2.73 2.43
C GLY A 43 -5.28 2.10 3.32
N PHE A 44 -4.44 1.22 2.77
CA PHE A 44 -3.44 0.49 3.53
C PHE A 44 -2.16 0.30 2.73
N MET A 45 -1.01 0.49 3.38
CA MET A 45 0.25 -0.06 2.91
C MET A 45 0.37 -1.51 3.39
N VAL A 46 0.58 -2.44 2.45
CA VAL A 46 0.73 -3.87 2.76
C VAL A 46 2.18 -4.30 2.60
N ILE A 47 2.77 -4.80 3.68
CA ILE A 47 4.16 -5.25 3.74
C ILE A 47 4.18 -6.77 3.81
N SER A 48 4.81 -7.39 2.80
CA SER A 48 5.01 -8.82 2.73
C SER A 48 6.19 -9.27 3.61
N PRO A 49 6.11 -10.46 4.24
CA PRO A 49 7.19 -10.99 5.06
C PRO A 49 8.46 -11.33 4.27
N CYS A 50 8.36 -11.52 2.95
CA CYS A 50 9.49 -11.93 2.11
C CYS A 50 10.04 -10.82 1.20
N CYS A 51 9.17 -9.99 0.61
CA CYS A 51 9.59 -9.02 -0.41
C CYS A 51 9.54 -7.57 0.07
N GLY A 52 9.19 -7.32 1.34
CA GLY A 52 9.07 -5.98 1.88
C GLY A 52 7.75 -5.29 1.48
N PRO A 53 7.71 -3.94 1.47
CA PRO A 53 6.52 -3.17 1.10
C PRO A 53 6.12 -3.55 -0.32
N LYS A 54 4.96 -4.18 -0.48
CA LYS A 54 4.54 -4.62 -1.81
C LYS A 54 3.79 -3.52 -2.54
N VAL A 55 2.79 -2.91 -1.90
CA VAL A 55 1.77 -2.10 -2.60
C VAL A 55 0.84 -1.37 -1.63
N ILE A 56 0.16 -0.33 -2.12
CA ILE A 56 -1.04 0.25 -1.49
C ILE A 56 -2.28 -0.56 -1.89
N GLN A 57 -3.17 -0.88 -0.95
CA GLN A 57 -4.39 -1.67 -1.19
C GLN A 57 -5.62 -0.99 -0.57
N CYS A 58 -6.78 -1.16 -1.21
CA CYS A 58 -8.06 -0.73 -0.65
C CYS A 58 -8.53 -1.67 0.48
N SER A 59 -9.48 -1.19 1.28
CA SER A 59 -9.99 -1.89 2.46
C SER A 59 -10.60 -3.26 2.15
N PRO A 60 -11.47 -3.44 1.12
CA PRO A 60 -12.03 -4.74 0.78
C PRO A 60 -10.96 -5.78 0.43
N ARG A 61 -9.89 -5.35 -0.26
CA ARG A 61 -8.80 -6.26 -0.63
C ARG A 61 -7.97 -6.67 0.57
N VAL A 62 -7.68 -5.74 1.48
CA VAL A 62 -7.05 -6.08 2.77
C VAL A 62 -7.90 -7.06 3.57
N ALA A 63 -9.23 -6.87 3.63
CA ALA A 63 -10.13 -7.79 4.30
C ALA A 63 -10.13 -9.18 3.65
N ALA A 64 -10.12 -9.26 2.31
CA ALA A 64 -10.00 -10.51 1.57
C ALA A 64 -8.64 -11.20 1.84
N MET A 65 -7.55 -10.44 1.85
CA MET A 65 -6.22 -10.95 2.19
C MET A 65 -6.19 -11.53 3.61
N GLN A 66 -6.72 -10.80 4.59
CA GLN A 66 -6.75 -11.25 5.99
C GLN A 66 -7.55 -12.53 6.18
N SER A 67 -8.69 -12.67 5.48
CA SER A 67 -9.55 -13.86 5.57
C SER A 67 -9.01 -15.09 4.81
N SER A 68 -8.08 -14.92 3.86
CA SER A 68 -7.49 -16.02 3.07
C SER A 68 -6.64 -17.00 3.89
N GLY A 69 -6.05 -16.54 5.01
CA GLY A 69 -5.13 -17.34 5.85
C GLY A 69 -3.73 -17.54 5.25
N VAL A 70 -3.62 -17.71 3.93
CA VAL A 70 -2.36 -17.84 3.18
C VAL A 70 -2.39 -17.02 1.90
N LEU A 71 -1.23 -16.50 1.49
CA LEU A 71 -1.04 -15.77 0.23
C LEU A 71 0.22 -16.26 -0.48
N TYR A 72 0.08 -16.53 -1.79
CA TYR A 72 1.22 -16.84 -2.66
C TYR A 72 1.96 -15.56 -3.06
N CYS A 73 3.29 -15.58 -2.96
CA CYS A 73 4.15 -14.51 -3.44
C CYS A 73 4.78 -14.89 -4.79
N GLY A 74 4.41 -14.20 -5.86
CA GLY A 74 4.99 -14.44 -7.19
C GLY A 74 6.46 -14.02 -7.37
N VAL A 75 7.11 -13.39 -6.37
CA VAL A 75 8.53 -12.99 -6.45
C VAL A 75 9.43 -14.06 -5.84
N CYS A 76 9.10 -14.57 -4.65
CA CYS A 76 9.87 -15.63 -3.99
C CYS A 76 9.27 -17.03 -4.23
N GLU A 77 8.20 -17.11 -5.01
CA GLU A 77 7.47 -18.32 -5.42
C GLU A 77 7.00 -19.21 -4.26
N ARG A 78 6.71 -18.61 -3.10
CA ARG A 78 6.28 -19.32 -1.88
C ARG A 78 4.99 -18.78 -1.32
N GLU A 79 4.31 -19.64 -0.58
CA GLU A 79 3.16 -19.30 0.26
C GLU A 79 3.61 -18.73 1.60
N HIS A 80 2.88 -17.72 2.07
CA HIS A 80 3.12 -17.05 3.34
C HIS A 80 1.82 -16.90 4.11
N LEU A 81 1.87 -17.05 5.43
CA LEU A 81 0.68 -16.88 6.27
C LEU A 81 0.28 -15.41 6.27
N THR A 82 -1.02 -15.13 6.21
CA THR A 82 -1.52 -13.75 6.22
C THR A 82 -1.21 -13.02 7.53
N SER A 83 -1.03 -13.76 8.62
CA SER A 83 -0.58 -13.25 9.91
C SER A 83 0.87 -12.74 9.92
N GLU A 84 1.68 -13.11 8.94
CA GLU A 84 3.06 -12.61 8.79
C GLU A 84 3.13 -11.29 8.01
N TYR A 85 2.03 -10.89 7.36
CA TYR A 85 1.93 -9.61 6.68
C TYR A 85 1.65 -8.49 7.68
N ARG A 86 2.15 -7.29 7.36
CA ARG A 86 1.76 -6.07 8.09
C ARG A 86 0.85 -5.23 7.22
N PHE A 87 -0.26 -4.79 7.81
CA PHE A 87 -1.27 -3.94 7.17
C PHE A 87 -1.28 -2.61 7.91
N ILE A 88 -0.69 -1.57 7.31
CA ILE A 88 -0.55 -0.26 7.93
C ILE A 88 -1.62 0.66 7.34
N PRO A 89 -2.60 1.13 8.12
CA PRO A 89 -3.58 2.11 7.65
C PRO A 89 -2.88 3.37 7.16
N LEU A 90 -3.36 3.93 6.05
CA LEU A 90 -2.96 5.25 5.59
C LEU A 90 -3.91 6.27 6.22
N ASP A 91 -3.35 7.33 6.80
CA ASP A 91 -4.14 8.44 7.31
C ASP A 91 -4.65 9.26 6.10
N ASN A 92 -5.95 9.16 5.81
CA ASN A 92 -6.60 10.05 4.84
C ASN A 92 -6.69 11.45 5.46
N THR A 93 -5.72 12.31 5.16
CA THR A 93 -5.73 13.73 5.57
C THR A 93 -6.01 14.62 4.38
#